data_AF-A0A8B6F8Y5-F1
#
_entry.id   AF-A0A8B6F8Y5-F1
#
_cell.length_a   1.000
_cell.length_b   1.000
_cell.length_c   1.000
_cell.angle_alpha   90.00
_cell.angle_beta   90.00
_cell.angle_gamma   90.00
#
_symmetry.space_group_name_H-M   'P 1'
#
loop_
_entity.id
_entity.type
_entity.pdbx_description
1 polymer ?
#
loop_
_entity_poly.entity_id
_entity_poly.type
_entity_poly.pdbx_seq_one_letter_code
_entity_poly.pdbx_strand_id
1 'polypeptide(L)'
;MVSYLKKMCVKTLVLAKNDIVGLGPNTLASFQYSHCFNTIVLSGNRFSLVSFADVAQFTGLLFELTNLKTFDFSYNPIKYKKIQYLNIPFLSDTTIFQPLVEQKMIHEFKQTKCLSRKSDKNYKCLESPLKDNIQDPPTLTFTIPSKLHTIRMSNYLSVHGYNNQRLIIKNVTNLKYLDFSYFQMNKFYGITFDGQVNLEHLDVSEIDTKILLEKPFFNSFTSVSTLIMRDANLGQIFRDIDLISKILSTVKIFDISENNIWYMNEFTFSNSKSLNHLILASNILLDIPFPVTHIDSLKILDVRDNQLQLINETMRSWMESQNRRTKNKFKLYL
;
A
#
# COMPACT_ATOMS: atom_id res chain seq x y z
N MET A 1 14.92 16.79 -29.74
CA MET A 1 15.97 16.15 -28.90
C MET A 1 15.71 14.65 -28.60
N VAL A 2 14.77 13.95 -29.27
CA VAL A 2 14.39 12.54 -28.93
C VAL A 2 14.53 11.54 -30.10
N SER A 3 15.14 11.90 -31.23
CA SER A 3 15.31 10.95 -32.36
C SER A 3 16.30 9.82 -32.05
N TYR A 4 17.29 10.07 -31.18
CA TYR A 4 18.38 9.12 -30.89
C TYR A 4 18.00 8.04 -29.86
N LEU A 5 17.08 8.34 -28.94
CA LEU A 5 16.70 7.41 -27.86
C LEU A 5 15.84 6.23 -28.36
N LYS A 6 15.11 6.39 -29.47
CA LYS A 6 14.20 5.36 -29.99
C LYS A 6 14.89 4.04 -30.36
N LYS A 7 16.19 4.09 -30.69
CA LYS A 7 16.99 2.92 -31.10
C LYS A 7 17.78 2.30 -29.93
N MET A 8 17.62 2.81 -28.71
CA MET A 8 18.31 2.26 -27.54
C MET A 8 17.44 1.22 -26.83
N CYS A 9 18.08 0.12 -26.41
CA CYS A 9 17.49 -0.88 -25.53
C CYS A 9 17.64 -0.41 -24.07
N VAL A 10 16.62 0.25 -23.53
CA VAL A 10 16.63 0.79 -22.16
C VAL A 10 16.03 -0.24 -21.20
N LYS A 11 16.83 -0.77 -20.26
CA LYS A 11 16.36 -1.72 -19.24
C LYS A 11 15.67 -1.06 -18.06
N THR A 12 16.22 0.06 -17.61
CA THR A 12 15.73 0.79 -16.44
C THR A 12 15.57 2.25 -16.81
N LEU A 13 14.36 2.77 -16.62
CA LEU A 13 14.03 4.17 -16.85
C LEU A 13 13.55 4.79 -15.54
N VAL A 14 14.31 5.74 -15.02
CA VAL A 14 13.93 6.50 -13.82
C VAL A 14 13.73 7.95 -14.22
N LEU A 15 12.48 8.41 -14.14
CA LEU A 15 12.06 9.79 -14.35
C LEU A 15 11.44 10.37 -13.08
N ALA A 16 11.83 9.87 -11.91
CA ALA A 16 11.32 10.34 -10.63
C ALA A 16 11.61 11.83 -10.39
N LYS A 17 10.67 12.56 -9.77
CA LYS A 17 10.87 13.95 -9.32
C LYS A 17 11.21 14.96 -10.43
N ASN A 18 10.62 14.83 -11.61
CA ASN A 18 10.87 15.71 -12.76
C ASN A 18 9.72 16.70 -13.04
N ASP A 19 8.72 16.80 -12.16
CA ASP A 19 7.55 17.68 -12.34
C ASP A 19 6.78 17.43 -13.67
N ILE A 20 6.92 16.23 -14.26
CA ILE A 20 6.30 15.84 -15.54
C ILE A 20 4.78 15.77 -15.37
N VAL A 21 4.03 16.42 -16.25
CA VAL A 21 2.56 16.57 -16.13
C VAL A 21 1.75 15.60 -16.98
N GLY A 22 2.37 14.97 -17.97
CA GLY A 22 1.69 14.06 -18.89
C GLY A 22 2.67 13.25 -19.73
N LEU A 23 2.15 12.21 -20.37
CA LEU A 23 2.87 11.42 -21.37
C LEU A 23 2.26 11.76 -22.74
N GLY A 24 3.10 12.11 -23.70
CA GLY A 24 2.62 12.25 -25.09
C GLY A 24 2.19 10.88 -25.65
N PRO A 25 1.35 10.88 -26.69
CA PRO A 25 0.93 9.64 -27.34
C PRO A 25 2.15 8.85 -27.82
N ASN A 26 2.13 7.53 -27.59
CA ASN A 26 3.19 6.60 -27.97
C ASN A 26 4.59 6.93 -27.41
N THR A 27 4.74 7.70 -26.33
CA THR A 27 6.10 8.11 -25.87
C THR A 27 7.01 6.92 -25.57
N LEU A 28 6.64 6.03 -24.64
CA LEU A 28 7.45 4.84 -24.31
C LEU A 28 7.23 3.69 -25.30
N ALA A 29 6.04 3.57 -25.87
CA ALA A 29 5.74 2.57 -26.90
C ALA A 29 6.44 2.85 -28.24
N SER A 30 6.89 4.09 -28.50
CA SER A 30 7.63 4.44 -29.73
C SER A 30 9.12 4.06 -29.71
N PHE A 31 9.61 3.48 -28.60
CA PHE A 31 10.93 2.87 -28.59
C PHE A 31 10.90 1.61 -29.44
N GLN A 32 11.83 1.50 -30.40
CA GLN A 32 11.97 0.32 -31.25
C GLN A 32 12.20 -0.96 -30.42
N TYR A 33 12.80 -0.81 -29.24
CA TYR A 33 13.08 -1.89 -28.30
C TYR A 33 12.30 -1.71 -26.99
N SER A 34 10.99 -1.43 -27.06
CA SER A 34 10.11 -1.28 -25.89
C SER A 34 10.10 -2.53 -24.98
N HIS A 35 10.30 -3.72 -25.54
CA HIS A 35 10.47 -4.96 -24.79
C HIS A 35 11.73 -4.99 -23.91
N CYS A 36 12.65 -4.03 -24.02
CA CYS A 36 13.82 -3.99 -23.13
C CYS A 36 13.49 -3.48 -21.73
N PHE A 37 12.40 -2.73 -21.55
CA PHE A 37 12.06 -2.15 -20.26
C PHE A 37 11.72 -3.24 -19.24
N ASN A 38 12.53 -3.33 -18.19
CA ASN A 38 12.31 -4.18 -17.03
C ASN A 38 11.81 -3.36 -15.82
N THR A 39 12.26 -2.11 -15.70
CA THR A 39 11.93 -1.24 -14.57
C THR A 39 11.62 0.17 -15.07
N ILE A 40 10.46 0.68 -14.68
CA ILE A 40 10.07 2.07 -14.95
C ILE A 40 9.64 2.72 -13.63
N VAL A 41 10.25 3.87 -13.32
CA VAL A 41 9.93 4.68 -12.14
C VAL A 41 9.56 6.08 -12.57
N LEU A 42 8.31 6.43 -12.30
CA LEU A 42 7.64 7.69 -12.63
C LEU A 42 7.21 8.43 -11.35
N SER A 43 7.71 8.04 -10.18
CA SER A 43 7.22 8.54 -8.91
C SER A 43 7.60 9.99 -8.63
N GLY A 44 6.73 10.71 -7.92
CA GLY A 44 6.98 12.10 -7.54
C GLY A 44 6.88 13.09 -8.70
N ASN A 45 6.04 12.80 -9.68
CA ASN A 45 5.76 13.70 -10.79
C ASN A 45 4.38 14.34 -10.61
N ARG A 46 3.84 14.89 -11.69
CA ARG A 46 2.52 15.50 -11.74
C ARG A 46 1.62 14.84 -12.78
N PHE A 47 1.83 13.54 -13.02
CA PHE A 47 1.04 12.79 -14.00
C PHE A 47 -0.42 12.73 -13.56
N SER A 48 -1.28 13.39 -14.31
CA SER A 48 -2.72 13.43 -14.05
C SER A 48 -3.42 12.39 -14.93
N LEU A 49 -4.09 11.40 -14.35
CA LEU A 49 -5.06 10.56 -15.10
C LEU A 49 -6.46 11.10 -14.81
N VAL A 50 -6.81 12.21 -15.49
CA VAL A 50 -8.11 12.90 -15.31
C VAL A 50 -9.15 12.47 -16.33
N SER A 51 -8.73 12.00 -17.49
CA SER A 51 -9.64 11.61 -18.57
C SER A 51 -9.52 10.13 -18.90
N PHE A 52 -10.61 9.54 -19.39
CA PHE A 52 -10.57 8.18 -19.95
C PHE A 52 -9.48 8.03 -21.02
N ALA A 53 -9.18 9.09 -21.78
CA ALA A 53 -8.10 9.09 -22.76
C ALA A 53 -6.72 8.96 -22.10
N ASP A 54 -6.48 9.63 -20.96
CA ASP A 54 -5.22 9.51 -20.21
C ASP A 54 -5.05 8.08 -19.67
N VAL A 55 -6.11 7.50 -19.12
CA VAL A 55 -6.08 6.11 -18.64
C VAL A 55 -5.89 5.14 -19.80
N ALA A 56 -6.57 5.33 -20.93
CA ALA A 56 -6.40 4.47 -22.11
C ALA A 56 -4.98 4.55 -22.69
N GLN A 57 -4.38 5.75 -22.72
CA GLN A 57 -2.99 5.91 -23.12
C GLN A 57 -2.04 5.22 -22.15
N PHE A 58 -2.31 5.33 -20.85
CA PHE A 58 -1.51 4.72 -19.81
C PHE A 58 -1.62 3.18 -19.79
N THR A 59 -2.83 2.65 -19.96
CA THR A 59 -3.07 1.20 -20.06
C THR A 59 -2.46 0.63 -21.33
N GLY A 60 -2.64 1.31 -22.47
CA GLY A 60 -2.01 0.93 -23.74
C GLY A 60 -0.48 0.94 -23.65
N LEU A 61 0.09 1.95 -22.98
CA LEU A 61 1.52 2.02 -22.74
C LEU A 61 2.03 0.82 -21.94
N LEU A 62 1.34 0.45 -20.85
CA LEU A 62 1.74 -0.71 -20.06
C LEU A 62 1.60 -2.02 -20.84
N PHE A 63 0.55 -2.17 -21.62
CA PHE A 63 0.33 -3.38 -22.42
C PHE A 63 1.49 -3.70 -23.38
N GLU A 64 2.10 -2.68 -23.99
CA GLU A 64 3.23 -2.84 -24.91
C GLU A 64 4.56 -3.23 -24.21
N LEU A 65 4.66 -3.03 -22.89
CA LEU A 65 5.89 -3.24 -22.11
C LEU A 65 5.98 -4.68 -21.58
N THR A 66 6.05 -5.63 -22.51
CA THR A 66 5.90 -7.08 -22.26
C THR A 66 6.90 -7.70 -21.26
N ASN A 67 8.07 -7.09 -21.06
CA ASN A 67 9.09 -7.56 -20.11
C ASN A 67 9.16 -6.76 -18.81
N LEU A 68 8.26 -5.80 -18.62
CA LEU A 68 8.26 -4.97 -17.42
C LEU A 68 8.03 -5.82 -16.17
N LYS A 69 8.92 -5.69 -15.20
CA LYS A 69 8.88 -6.39 -13.91
C LYS A 69 8.53 -5.45 -12.76
N THR A 70 8.93 -4.18 -12.86
CA THR A 70 8.73 -3.19 -11.80
C THR A 70 8.18 -1.90 -12.38
N PHE A 71 7.06 -1.45 -11.82
CA PHE A 71 6.42 -0.20 -12.18
C PHE A 71 6.08 0.62 -10.94
N ASP A 72 6.65 1.82 -10.84
CA ASP A 72 6.38 2.76 -9.75
C ASP A 72 5.78 4.05 -10.30
N PHE A 73 4.52 4.29 -9.97
CA PHE A 73 3.75 5.47 -10.35
C PHE A 73 3.31 6.30 -9.13
N SER A 74 3.96 6.08 -7.98
CA SER A 74 3.56 6.66 -6.70
C SER A 74 3.79 8.18 -6.64
N TYR A 75 3.13 8.86 -5.70
CA TYR A 75 3.30 10.31 -5.47
C TYR A 75 2.99 11.15 -6.72
N ASN A 76 1.83 10.91 -7.33
CA ASN A 76 1.25 11.66 -8.45
C ASN A 76 -0.21 12.02 -8.11
N PRO A 77 -0.84 13.08 -8.66
CA PRO A 77 -0.34 14.09 -9.60
C PRO A 77 0.16 15.38 -8.92
N ILE A 78 0.17 15.45 -7.59
CA ILE A 78 0.59 16.67 -6.87
C ILE A 78 2.03 16.57 -6.40
N LYS A 79 2.58 17.71 -5.98
CA LYS A 79 3.92 17.77 -5.42
C LYS A 79 3.91 17.33 -3.96
N TYR A 80 4.64 16.26 -3.66
CA TYR A 80 4.83 15.76 -2.30
C TYR A 80 6.16 16.26 -1.72
N LYS A 81 6.15 16.68 -0.45
CA LYS A 81 7.34 17.17 0.24
C LYS A 81 8.30 16.04 0.62
N LYS A 82 7.76 14.91 1.06
CA LYS A 82 8.48 13.68 1.42
C LYS A 82 8.02 12.58 0.48
N ILE A 83 8.97 11.94 -0.20
CA ILE A 83 8.71 10.87 -1.15
C ILE A 83 9.57 9.68 -0.74
N GLN A 84 8.96 8.51 -0.59
CA GLN A 84 9.65 7.25 -0.38
C GLN A 84 9.80 6.50 -1.70
N TYR A 85 11.02 6.38 -2.17
CA TYR A 85 11.33 5.73 -3.44
C TYR A 85 11.62 4.24 -3.27
N LEU A 86 11.44 3.48 -4.36
CA LEU A 86 11.95 2.12 -4.43
C LEU A 86 13.47 2.12 -4.25
N ASN A 87 13.98 1.18 -3.45
CA ASN A 87 15.38 0.84 -3.50
C ASN A 87 15.64 0.01 -4.76
N ILE A 88 16.32 0.58 -5.76
CA ILE A 88 16.61 -0.08 -7.03
C ILE A 88 18.06 -0.59 -6.97
N PRO A 89 18.31 -1.91 -7.02
CA PRO A 89 19.62 -2.51 -6.74
C PRO A 89 20.80 -1.99 -7.57
N PHE A 90 20.55 -1.41 -8.75
CA PHE A 90 21.58 -0.88 -9.64
C PHE A 90 21.83 0.63 -9.51
N LEU A 91 21.04 1.33 -8.68
CA LEU A 91 21.20 2.76 -8.39
C LEU A 91 21.67 3.02 -6.95
N SER A 92 21.79 1.98 -6.12
CA SER A 92 22.24 2.10 -4.73
C SER A 92 23.70 2.56 -4.58
N ASP A 93 24.52 2.45 -5.63
CA ASP A 93 25.90 2.99 -5.67
C ASP A 93 25.96 4.50 -5.96
N THR A 94 24.84 5.09 -6.38
CA THR A 94 24.69 6.55 -6.41
C THR A 94 23.89 6.96 -5.18
N THR A 95 24.40 7.92 -4.41
CA THR A 95 23.87 8.47 -3.14
C THR A 95 22.46 9.09 -3.22
N ILE A 96 21.65 8.73 -4.20
CA ILE A 96 20.35 9.34 -4.54
C ILE A 96 19.18 8.55 -3.92
N PHE A 97 19.35 7.27 -3.60
CA PHE A 97 18.26 6.42 -3.09
C PHE A 97 18.72 5.50 -1.95
N GLN A 98 18.98 6.06 -0.77
CA GLN A 98 18.99 5.25 0.46
C GLN A 98 17.54 5.00 0.91
N PRO A 99 17.17 3.76 1.28
CA PRO A 99 15.92 3.51 1.98
C PRO A 99 16.04 4.14 3.37
N LEU A 100 15.26 5.18 3.63
CA LEU A 100 15.21 5.80 4.94
C LEU A 100 14.45 4.90 5.90
N VAL A 101 15.18 4.47 6.94
CA VAL A 101 14.65 4.21 8.27
C VAL A 101 13.57 5.26 8.59
N GLU A 102 12.40 4.77 9.01
CA GLU A 102 11.32 5.58 9.57
C GLU A 102 11.85 6.60 10.55
N GLN A 103 11.76 7.87 10.15
CA GLN A 103 11.86 8.99 11.07
C GLN A 103 10.47 9.63 11.15
N LYS A 104 9.92 9.59 12.37
CA LYS A 104 8.70 10.25 12.86
C LYS A 104 7.93 11.05 11.82
N MET A 105 6.74 10.55 11.50
CA MET A 105 5.66 11.26 10.82
C MET A 105 5.30 12.53 11.60
N ILE A 106 5.95 13.65 11.28
CA ILE A 106 5.38 14.96 11.60
C ILE A 106 4.25 15.18 10.60
N HIS A 107 3.03 14.98 11.10
CA HIS A 107 1.75 15.27 10.48
C HIS A 107 1.62 16.79 10.17
N GLU A 108 2.35 17.27 9.15
CA GLU A 108 2.17 18.60 8.58
C GLU A 108 1.85 18.52 7.08
N PHE A 109 0.87 17.68 6.74
CA PHE A 109 -0.01 17.97 5.61
C PHE A 109 -1.20 18.78 6.15
N LYS A 110 -1.00 20.10 6.28
CA LYS A 110 -2.13 21.03 6.19
C LYS A 110 -2.75 20.78 4.82
N GLN A 111 -3.87 20.07 4.80
CA GLN A 111 -4.75 19.87 3.65
C GLN A 111 -4.64 21.08 2.74
N THR A 112 -4.03 20.91 1.58
CA THR A 112 -3.93 21.95 0.56
C THR A 112 -5.33 22.38 0.20
N LYS A 113 -5.75 23.53 0.74
CA LYS A 113 -6.95 24.32 0.43
C LYS A 113 -8.00 23.59 -0.41
N CYS A 114 -8.80 22.74 0.25
CA CYS A 114 -10.21 22.71 -0.08
C CYS A 114 -10.74 24.13 0.17
N LEU A 115 -11.00 24.89 -0.89
CA LEU A 115 -11.63 26.20 -0.78
C LEU A 115 -13.06 25.99 -0.26
N SER A 116 -13.27 26.09 1.05
CA SER A 116 -14.57 26.43 1.61
C SER A 116 -14.47 27.71 2.40
N ARG A 117 -15.43 28.61 2.14
CA ARG A 117 -15.64 29.81 2.93
C ARG A 117 -15.89 29.41 4.39
N LYS A 118 -15.42 30.29 5.27
CA LYS A 118 -15.47 30.24 6.74
C LYS A 118 -16.75 29.60 7.30
N SER A 119 -16.53 28.89 8.41
CA SER A 119 -17.46 28.53 9.50
C SER A 119 -18.21 27.19 9.38
N ASP A 120 -17.50 26.06 9.43
CA ASP A 120 -18.03 24.87 10.10
C ASP A 120 -16.91 23.91 10.54
N LYS A 121 -16.98 23.45 11.78
CA LYS A 121 -15.97 22.60 12.46
C LYS A 121 -15.95 21.14 11.99
N ASN A 122 -16.48 20.85 10.80
CA ASN A 122 -16.51 19.51 10.22
C ASN A 122 -15.70 19.50 8.92
N TYR A 123 -14.45 19.04 9.01
CA TYR A 123 -13.59 18.79 7.86
C TYR A 123 -14.15 17.61 7.04
N LYS A 124 -15.10 17.86 6.16
CA LYS A 124 -15.42 16.96 5.05
C LYS A 124 -15.00 17.64 3.76
N CYS A 125 -13.97 17.11 3.10
CA CYS A 125 -13.87 17.25 1.66
C CYS A 125 -15.22 16.80 1.09
N LEU A 126 -15.89 17.63 0.28
CA LEU A 126 -17.13 17.28 -0.39
C LEU A 126 -16.84 16.12 -1.36
N GLU A 127 -16.84 14.91 -0.82
CA GLU A 127 -16.89 13.70 -1.61
C GLU A 127 -18.32 13.63 -2.16
N SER A 128 -18.46 13.49 -3.48
CA SER A 128 -19.71 12.93 -3.98
C SER A 128 -19.84 11.55 -3.34
N PRO A 129 -20.87 11.27 -2.52
CA PRO A 129 -21.01 9.97 -1.89
C PRO A 129 -21.03 8.90 -2.97
N LEU A 130 -20.39 7.76 -2.69
CA LEU A 130 -20.58 6.55 -3.47
C LEU A 130 -22.08 6.31 -3.58
N LYS A 131 -22.57 6.00 -4.78
CA LYS A 131 -23.98 5.62 -4.94
C LYS A 131 -24.10 4.17 -4.47
N ASP A 132 -24.61 3.98 -3.26
CA ASP A 132 -24.71 2.66 -2.62
C ASP A 132 -25.61 1.66 -3.38
N ASN A 133 -26.42 2.12 -4.34
CA ASN A 133 -27.43 1.32 -5.06
C ASN A 133 -27.23 1.27 -6.59
N ILE A 134 -25.99 1.14 -7.09
CA ILE A 134 -25.79 0.88 -8.53
C ILE A 134 -25.87 -0.63 -8.78
N GLN A 135 -26.94 -1.06 -9.45
CA GLN A 135 -27.22 -2.47 -9.72
C GLN A 135 -26.19 -3.15 -10.62
N ASP A 136 -25.42 -2.39 -11.42
CA ASP A 136 -24.22 -2.87 -12.12
C ASP A 136 -23.27 -1.69 -12.42
N PRO A 137 -22.18 -1.49 -11.66
CA PRO A 137 -21.26 -0.38 -11.87
C PRO A 137 -20.48 -0.57 -13.19
N PRO A 138 -20.23 0.51 -13.96
CA PRO A 138 -19.39 0.44 -15.15
C PRO A 138 -17.99 -0.07 -14.78
N THR A 139 -17.40 -0.87 -15.66
CA THR A 139 -16.13 -1.55 -15.40
C THR A 139 -14.98 -0.86 -16.12
N LEU A 140 -13.94 -0.50 -15.36
CA LEU A 140 -12.64 -0.08 -15.88
C LEU A 140 -11.68 -1.27 -15.81
N THR A 141 -11.11 -1.65 -16.96
CA THR A 141 -10.12 -2.74 -17.01
C THR A 141 -8.71 -2.16 -17.14
N PHE A 142 -7.81 -2.62 -16.28
CA PHE A 142 -6.39 -2.28 -16.29
C PHE A 142 -5.56 -3.54 -16.50
N THR A 143 -5.11 -3.78 -17.74
CA THR A 143 -4.29 -4.95 -18.09
C THR A 143 -2.82 -4.64 -17.87
N ILE A 144 -2.17 -5.40 -16.98
CA ILE A 144 -0.73 -5.27 -16.74
C ILE A 144 0.09 -6.27 -17.59
N PRO A 145 1.39 -6.01 -17.83
CA PRO A 145 2.30 -6.99 -18.39
C PRO A 145 2.33 -8.28 -17.57
N SER A 146 2.33 -9.43 -18.26
CA SER A 146 2.30 -10.73 -17.58
C SER A 146 3.54 -11.00 -16.73
N LYS A 147 4.68 -10.35 -17.00
CA LYS A 147 5.92 -10.48 -16.20
C LYS A 147 6.00 -9.48 -15.04
N LEU A 148 4.98 -8.64 -14.85
CA LEU A 148 5.00 -7.59 -13.84
C LEU A 148 4.90 -8.21 -12.45
N HIS A 149 5.90 -7.90 -11.63
CA HIS A 149 6.08 -8.44 -10.28
C HIS A 149 5.80 -7.39 -9.20
N THR A 150 6.16 -6.13 -9.45
CA THR A 150 6.03 -5.02 -8.51
C THR A 150 5.21 -3.90 -9.13
N ILE A 151 4.16 -3.49 -8.42
CA ILE A 151 3.40 -2.26 -8.67
C ILE A 151 3.45 -1.39 -7.42
N ARG A 152 3.80 -0.12 -7.60
CA ARG A 152 3.51 0.93 -6.61
C ARG A 152 2.66 2.02 -7.24
N MET A 153 1.53 2.31 -6.59
CA MET A 153 0.63 3.41 -6.92
C MET A 153 0.24 4.17 -5.65
N SER A 154 1.17 4.28 -4.70
CA SER A 154 0.87 4.98 -3.46
C SER A 154 0.76 6.48 -3.64
N ASN A 155 0.03 7.15 -2.76
CA ASN A 155 -0.19 8.60 -2.82
C ASN A 155 -0.68 9.04 -4.21
N TYR A 156 -1.55 8.23 -4.82
CA TYR A 156 -2.17 8.56 -6.10
C TYR A 156 -3.53 9.22 -5.86
N LEU A 157 -3.69 10.47 -6.31
CA LEU A 157 -4.96 11.18 -6.25
C LEU A 157 -5.69 11.05 -7.58
N SER A 158 -6.82 10.36 -7.57
CA SER A 158 -7.77 10.30 -8.67
C SER A 158 -8.52 11.63 -8.74
N VAL A 159 -8.36 12.34 -9.86
CA VAL A 159 -9.07 13.60 -10.11
C VAL A 159 -10.19 13.31 -11.11
N HIS A 160 -11.44 13.57 -10.68
CA HIS A 160 -12.67 13.61 -11.48
C HIS A 160 -12.77 12.67 -12.71
N GLY A 161 -13.48 11.53 -12.59
CA GLY A 161 -13.87 10.77 -13.79
C GLY A 161 -14.21 9.29 -13.58
N TYR A 162 -13.72 8.66 -12.51
CA TYR A 162 -13.85 7.21 -12.27
C TYR A 162 -14.76 6.84 -11.11
N ASN A 163 -15.51 7.81 -10.59
CA ASN A 163 -16.37 7.59 -9.43
C ASN A 163 -17.40 6.49 -9.75
N ASN A 164 -17.54 5.55 -8.82
CA ASN A 164 -18.49 4.43 -8.89
C ASN A 164 -18.22 3.42 -10.01
N GLN A 165 -16.98 3.32 -10.51
CA GLN A 165 -16.57 2.25 -11.42
C GLN A 165 -15.98 1.06 -10.66
N ARG A 166 -16.17 -0.15 -11.19
CA ARG A 166 -15.42 -1.34 -10.75
C ARG A 166 -14.09 -1.38 -11.49
N LEU A 167 -12.98 -1.39 -10.77
CA LEU A 167 -11.65 -1.58 -11.35
C LEU A 167 -11.31 -3.07 -11.39
N ILE A 168 -11.02 -3.59 -12.58
CA ILE A 168 -10.53 -4.96 -12.79
C ILE A 168 -9.08 -4.89 -13.24
N ILE A 169 -8.17 -5.45 -12.44
CA ILE A 169 -6.76 -5.57 -12.80
C ILE A 169 -6.55 -6.94 -13.44
N LYS A 170 -6.00 -6.96 -14.67
CA LYS A 170 -5.80 -8.16 -15.47
C LYS A 170 -4.35 -8.61 -15.60
N ASN A 171 -4.09 -9.90 -15.73
CA ASN A 171 -2.76 -10.55 -15.80
C ASN A 171 -1.95 -10.51 -14.49
N VAL A 172 -2.61 -10.79 -13.38
CA VAL A 172 -2.08 -10.59 -12.02
C VAL A 172 -1.21 -11.74 -11.50
N THR A 173 -1.02 -12.81 -12.29
CA THR A 173 -0.49 -14.09 -11.82
C THR A 173 0.95 -14.03 -11.30
N ASN A 174 1.77 -13.12 -11.84
CA ASN A 174 3.16 -12.92 -11.41
C ASN A 174 3.34 -11.77 -10.42
N LEU A 175 2.26 -11.05 -10.07
CA LEU A 175 2.33 -9.92 -9.14
C LEU A 175 2.63 -10.43 -7.73
N LYS A 176 3.69 -9.89 -7.12
CA LYS A 176 4.14 -10.25 -5.76
C LYS A 176 4.18 -9.07 -4.80
N TYR A 177 4.39 -7.87 -5.31
CA TYR A 177 4.47 -6.65 -4.50
C TYR A 177 3.43 -5.65 -5.01
N LEU A 178 2.54 -5.23 -4.10
CA LEU A 178 1.54 -4.22 -4.37
C LEU A 178 1.54 -3.17 -3.25
N ASP A 179 1.82 -1.92 -3.62
CA ASP A 179 1.70 -0.76 -2.74
C ASP A 179 0.59 0.16 -3.26
N PHE A 180 -0.52 0.17 -2.52
CA PHE A 180 -1.67 1.04 -2.68
C PHE A 180 -1.87 1.97 -1.47
N SER A 181 -0.82 2.22 -0.67
CA SER A 181 -0.92 3.15 0.44
C SER A 181 -1.37 4.54 -0.04
N TYR A 182 -2.28 5.21 0.68
CA TYR A 182 -2.86 6.50 0.28
C TYR A 182 -3.56 6.49 -1.09
N PHE A 183 -3.93 5.33 -1.62
CA PHE A 183 -4.71 5.23 -2.85
C PHE A 183 -6.18 5.54 -2.55
N GLN A 184 -6.82 6.36 -3.38
CA GLN A 184 -8.23 6.75 -3.19
C GLN A 184 -9.21 5.63 -3.58
N MET A 185 -9.14 4.49 -2.87
CA MET A 185 -10.00 3.32 -3.11
C MET A 185 -11.49 3.64 -2.99
N ASN A 186 -11.86 4.59 -2.14
CA ASN A 186 -13.24 5.05 -1.96
C ASN A 186 -13.88 5.67 -3.22
N LYS A 187 -13.11 5.97 -4.27
CA LYS A 187 -13.68 6.44 -5.55
C LYS A 187 -14.20 5.28 -6.39
N PHE A 188 -13.71 4.07 -6.17
CA PHE A 188 -14.12 2.89 -6.92
C PHE A 188 -15.28 2.20 -6.22
N TYR A 189 -16.22 1.66 -7.02
CA TYR A 189 -17.24 0.76 -6.48
C TYR A 189 -16.61 -0.49 -5.86
N GLY A 190 -15.48 -0.95 -6.40
CA GLY A 190 -14.68 -2.05 -5.89
C GLY A 190 -13.48 -2.31 -6.81
N ILE A 191 -12.44 -2.94 -6.25
CA ILE A 191 -11.25 -3.36 -6.99
C ILE A 191 -11.19 -4.88 -6.95
N THR A 192 -11.08 -5.51 -8.11
CA THR A 192 -11.03 -6.96 -8.27
C THR A 192 -9.90 -7.36 -9.23
N PHE A 193 -9.49 -8.62 -9.17
CA PHE A 193 -8.39 -9.16 -9.96
C PHE A 193 -8.87 -10.35 -10.78
N ASP A 194 -8.35 -10.53 -12.00
CA ASP A 194 -8.75 -11.62 -12.92
C ASP A 194 -8.05 -12.95 -12.61
N GLY A 195 -8.10 -13.39 -11.36
CA GLY A 195 -7.51 -14.64 -10.91
C GLY A 195 -6.99 -14.56 -9.49
N GLN A 196 -6.37 -15.65 -9.04
CA GLN A 196 -5.76 -15.71 -7.72
C GLN A 196 -4.47 -14.88 -7.71
N VAL A 197 -4.42 -13.88 -6.82
CA VAL A 197 -3.23 -13.05 -6.66
C VAL A 197 -2.31 -13.66 -5.60
N ASN A 198 -1.10 -14.03 -6.02
CA ASN A 198 -0.10 -14.63 -5.14
C ASN A 198 0.85 -13.60 -4.53
N LEU A 199 0.31 -12.53 -3.93
CA LEU A 199 1.08 -11.44 -3.33
C LEU A 199 1.92 -11.92 -2.15
N GLU A 200 3.17 -11.44 -2.09
CA GLU A 200 4.06 -11.60 -0.93
C GLU A 200 4.05 -10.35 -0.06
N HIS A 201 3.86 -9.17 -0.65
CA HIS A 201 3.84 -7.89 0.02
C HIS A 201 2.63 -7.05 -0.42
N LEU A 202 1.86 -6.57 0.55
CA LEU A 202 0.72 -5.69 0.37
C LEU A 202 0.80 -4.52 1.35
N ASP A 203 0.81 -3.31 0.81
CA ASP A 203 0.66 -2.07 1.59
C ASP A 203 -0.64 -1.36 1.20
N VAL A 204 -1.50 -1.16 2.19
CA VAL A 204 -2.78 -0.46 2.07
C VAL A 204 -2.95 0.58 3.18
N SER A 205 -1.84 1.14 3.65
CA SER A 205 -1.83 2.22 4.63
C SER A 205 -2.69 3.40 4.17
N GLU A 206 -3.37 4.07 5.08
CA GLU A 206 -4.26 5.22 4.80
C GLU A 206 -5.44 4.91 3.88
N ILE A 207 -5.85 3.65 3.86
CA ILE A 207 -7.15 3.24 3.36
C ILE A 207 -7.98 2.78 4.55
N ASP A 208 -9.10 3.46 4.80
CA ASP A 208 -10.01 3.09 5.89
C ASP A 208 -10.43 1.62 5.74
N THR A 209 -10.24 0.84 6.80
CA THR A 209 -10.55 -0.59 6.78
C THR A 209 -11.98 -0.89 6.37
N LYS A 210 -12.96 -0.05 6.70
CA LYS A 210 -14.35 -0.26 6.25
C LYS A 210 -14.44 -0.42 4.73
N ILE A 211 -13.68 0.38 3.98
CA ILE A 211 -13.63 0.29 2.51
C ILE A 211 -13.06 -1.06 2.08
N LEU A 212 -12.01 -1.51 2.77
CA LEU A 212 -11.35 -2.78 2.48
C LEU A 212 -12.24 -3.99 2.83
N LEU A 213 -13.10 -3.86 3.86
CA LEU A 213 -13.99 -4.92 4.35
C LEU A 213 -15.33 -5.00 3.61
N GLU A 214 -15.91 -3.86 3.19
CA GLU A 214 -17.20 -3.82 2.49
C GLU A 214 -17.12 -4.35 1.04
N LYS A 215 -15.91 -4.59 0.53
CA LYS A 215 -15.64 -4.93 -0.87
C LYS A 215 -14.91 -6.27 -0.99
N PRO A 216 -15.03 -7.00 -2.12
CA PRO A 216 -14.34 -8.28 -2.34
C PRO A 216 -12.81 -8.13 -2.54
N PHE A 217 -12.20 -7.11 -1.96
CA PHE A 217 -10.79 -6.78 -2.08
C PHE A 217 -9.93 -7.83 -1.37
N PHE A 218 -10.11 -8.01 -0.06
CA PHE A 218 -9.33 -8.98 0.72
C PHE A 218 -9.54 -10.44 0.32
N ASN A 219 -10.69 -10.76 -0.28
CA ASN A 219 -10.94 -12.12 -0.79
C ASN A 219 -9.97 -12.52 -1.91
N SER A 220 -9.32 -11.56 -2.56
CA SER A 220 -8.35 -11.82 -3.63
C SER A 220 -6.94 -12.16 -3.10
N PHE A 221 -6.66 -11.94 -1.81
CA PHE A 221 -5.33 -12.05 -1.22
C PHE A 221 -5.23 -13.19 -0.22
N THR A 222 -4.83 -14.37 -0.72
CA THR A 222 -4.76 -15.60 0.09
C THR A 222 -3.34 -16.01 0.50
N SER A 223 -2.32 -15.26 0.10
CA SER A 223 -0.91 -15.64 0.28
C SER A 223 0.01 -14.54 0.82
N VAL A 224 -0.57 -13.41 1.25
CA VAL A 224 0.17 -12.23 1.70
C VAL A 224 1.05 -12.58 2.89
N SER A 225 2.36 -12.44 2.72
CA SER A 225 3.34 -12.69 3.77
C SER A 225 3.68 -11.42 4.56
N THR A 226 3.63 -10.25 3.92
CA THR A 226 3.86 -8.95 4.55
C THR A 226 2.66 -8.07 4.29
N LEU A 227 1.98 -7.67 5.36
CA LEU A 227 0.81 -6.81 5.32
C LEU A 227 1.10 -5.54 6.12
N ILE A 228 0.97 -4.39 5.45
CA ILE A 228 1.15 -3.07 6.05
C ILE A 228 -0.17 -2.30 5.93
N MET A 229 -0.68 -1.82 7.07
CA MET A 229 -1.96 -1.12 7.19
C MET A 229 -1.83 0.05 8.17
N ARG A 230 -0.90 0.97 7.95
CA ARG A 230 -0.70 2.13 8.84
C ARG A 230 -1.80 3.15 8.65
N ASP A 231 -2.24 3.78 9.74
CA ASP A 231 -3.30 4.80 9.73
C ASP A 231 -4.52 4.43 8.84
N ALA A 232 -4.97 3.18 8.99
CA ALA A 232 -6.05 2.55 8.24
C ALA A 232 -7.35 2.41 9.08
N ASN A 233 -7.45 3.15 10.18
CA ASN A 233 -8.61 3.16 11.09
C ASN A 233 -9.04 1.76 11.56
N LEU A 234 -8.09 0.92 11.99
CA LEU A 234 -8.30 -0.51 12.27
C LEU A 234 -9.25 -0.83 13.44
N GLY A 235 -9.79 0.14 14.16
CA GLY A 235 -10.58 -0.10 15.37
C GLY A 235 -11.77 -1.05 15.19
N GLN A 236 -12.37 -1.11 13.99
CA GLN A 236 -13.48 -2.04 13.71
C GLN A 236 -13.02 -3.46 13.37
N ILE A 237 -11.84 -3.64 12.76
CA ILE A 237 -11.40 -4.97 12.30
C ILE A 237 -11.17 -5.92 13.48
N PHE A 238 -10.75 -5.39 14.63
CA PHE A 238 -10.54 -6.19 15.83
C PHE A 238 -11.85 -6.64 16.52
N ARG A 239 -13.02 -6.19 16.04
CA ARG A 239 -14.33 -6.68 16.50
C ARG A 239 -14.83 -7.86 15.66
N ASP A 240 -14.33 -8.03 14.44
CA ASP A 240 -14.68 -9.12 13.51
C ASP A 240 -13.54 -10.17 13.48
N ILE A 241 -13.66 -11.16 14.37
CA ILE A 241 -12.62 -12.17 14.59
C ILE A 241 -12.44 -13.07 13.35
N ASP A 242 -13.54 -13.45 12.69
CA ASP A 242 -13.49 -14.39 11.57
C ASP A 242 -12.70 -13.79 10.39
N LEU A 243 -12.95 -12.50 10.14
CA LEU A 243 -12.30 -11.77 9.06
C LEU A 243 -10.80 -11.53 9.33
N ILE A 244 -10.45 -11.01 10.51
CA ILE A 244 -9.04 -10.77 10.84
C ILE A 244 -8.25 -12.08 10.89
N SER A 245 -8.85 -13.14 11.43
CA SER A 245 -8.29 -14.49 11.46
C SER A 245 -7.98 -15.02 10.05
N LYS A 246 -8.90 -14.83 9.10
CA LYS A 246 -8.70 -15.21 7.70
C LYS A 246 -7.52 -14.46 7.09
N ILE A 247 -7.46 -13.14 7.28
CA ILE A 247 -6.40 -12.28 6.75
C ILE A 247 -5.04 -12.69 7.32
N LEU A 248 -4.94 -12.91 8.63
CA LEU A 248 -3.67 -13.17 9.32
C LEU A 248 -3.15 -14.62 9.20
N SER A 249 -3.92 -15.53 8.62
CA SER A 249 -3.55 -16.95 8.49
C SER A 249 -2.23 -17.20 7.76
N THR A 250 -1.84 -16.32 6.83
CA THR A 250 -0.62 -16.44 6.01
C THR A 250 0.43 -15.36 6.30
N VAL A 251 0.06 -14.33 7.05
CA VAL A 251 0.90 -13.16 7.30
C VAL A 251 2.06 -13.52 8.24
N LYS A 252 3.27 -13.15 7.84
CA LYS A 252 4.51 -13.27 8.63
C LYS A 252 4.95 -11.95 9.24
N ILE A 253 4.67 -10.85 8.56
CA ILE A 253 4.99 -9.49 9.01
C ILE A 253 3.71 -8.70 8.94
N PHE A 254 3.24 -8.23 10.10
CA PHE A 254 2.05 -7.41 10.19
C PHE A 254 2.40 -6.08 10.83
N ASP A 255 2.23 -5.02 10.05
CA ASP A 255 2.46 -3.66 10.50
C ASP A 255 1.15 -2.88 10.54
N ILE A 256 0.77 -2.54 11.76
CA ILE A 256 -0.45 -1.81 12.13
C ILE A 256 -0.11 -0.62 13.02
N SER A 257 1.08 -0.06 12.82
CA SER A 257 1.48 1.18 13.47
C SER A 257 0.55 2.35 13.08
N GLU A 258 0.50 3.38 13.93
CA GLU A 258 -0.20 4.64 13.63
C GLU A 258 -1.72 4.49 13.44
N ASN A 259 -2.38 3.58 14.16
CA ASN A 259 -3.81 3.28 13.97
C ASN A 259 -4.73 3.68 15.13
N ASN A 260 -4.22 4.41 16.12
CA ASN A 260 -4.95 4.76 17.34
C ASN A 260 -5.59 3.53 18.02
N ILE A 261 -4.91 2.38 17.96
CA ILE A 261 -5.40 1.14 18.57
C ILE A 261 -5.26 1.25 20.09
N TRP A 262 -6.37 1.06 20.80
CA TRP A 262 -6.41 0.94 22.26
C TRP A 262 -6.91 -0.43 22.74
N TYR A 263 -7.51 -1.22 21.85
CA TYR A 263 -8.13 -2.51 22.16
C TYR A 263 -7.95 -3.50 21.02
N MET A 264 -7.74 -4.78 21.37
CA MET A 264 -7.80 -5.94 20.49
C MET A 264 -8.56 -7.07 21.18
N ASN A 265 -9.32 -7.83 20.40
CA ASN A 265 -10.05 -8.99 20.90
C ASN A 265 -9.10 -10.15 21.25
N GLU A 266 -9.41 -10.95 22.29
CA GLU A 266 -8.56 -12.06 22.75
C GLU A 266 -8.19 -13.06 21.65
N PHE A 267 -9.08 -13.23 20.67
CA PHE A 267 -8.93 -14.18 19.58
C PHE A 267 -8.31 -13.60 18.31
N THR A 268 -7.93 -12.31 18.29
CA THR A 268 -7.39 -11.63 17.10
C THR A 268 -6.26 -12.41 16.43
N PHE A 269 -5.39 -13.04 17.22
CA PHE A 269 -4.21 -13.75 16.71
C PHE A 269 -4.29 -15.29 16.81
N SER A 270 -5.44 -15.87 17.15
CA SER A 270 -5.56 -17.32 17.40
C SER A 270 -5.15 -18.21 16.21
N ASN A 271 -5.27 -17.70 14.98
CA ASN A 271 -4.86 -18.42 13.76
C ASN A 271 -3.56 -17.89 13.12
N SER A 272 -2.85 -16.97 13.79
CA SER A 272 -1.64 -16.31 13.27
C SER A 272 -0.37 -17.16 13.41
N LYS A 273 -0.41 -18.40 12.93
CA LYS A 273 0.69 -19.38 13.10
C LYS A 273 1.99 -18.95 12.43
N SER A 274 1.89 -18.15 11.38
CA SER A 274 3.05 -17.70 10.57
C SER A 274 3.64 -16.36 11.04
N LEU A 275 2.98 -15.65 11.96
CA LEU A 275 3.30 -14.27 12.31
C LEU A 275 4.59 -14.18 13.14
N ASN A 276 5.65 -13.66 12.52
CA ASN A 276 6.97 -13.52 13.14
C ASN A 276 7.22 -12.09 13.61
N HIS A 277 6.72 -11.08 12.91
CA HIS A 277 6.93 -9.67 13.23
C HIS A 277 5.58 -8.97 13.38
N LEU A 278 5.35 -8.36 14.54
CA LEU A 278 4.17 -7.56 14.81
C LEU A 278 4.62 -6.14 15.21
N ILE A 279 4.22 -5.16 14.40
CA ILE A 279 4.54 -3.75 14.61
C ILE A 279 3.25 -3.03 15.03
N LEU A 280 3.24 -2.57 16.27
CA LEU A 280 2.17 -1.85 16.96
C LEU A 280 2.59 -0.44 17.39
N ALA A 281 3.71 0.05 16.85
CA ALA A 281 4.27 1.35 17.22
C ALA A 281 3.27 2.50 16.97
N SER A 282 3.40 3.59 17.73
CA SER A 282 2.58 4.81 17.55
C SER A 282 1.08 4.55 17.62
N ASN A 283 0.64 3.73 18.58
CA ASN A 283 -0.78 3.54 18.90
C ASN A 283 -1.08 4.17 20.28
N ILE A 284 -2.25 3.89 20.85
CA ILE A 284 -2.66 4.41 22.17
C ILE A 284 -2.87 3.27 23.16
N LEU A 285 -2.00 2.26 23.11
CA LEU A 285 -2.02 1.12 24.01
C LEU A 285 -1.56 1.55 25.41
N LEU A 286 -2.35 1.19 26.43
CA LEU A 286 -1.99 1.38 27.84
C LEU A 286 -1.17 0.21 28.41
N ASP A 287 -1.31 -0.97 27.79
CA ASP A 287 -0.59 -2.19 28.10
C ASP A 287 -0.27 -2.94 26.80
N ILE A 288 0.70 -3.87 26.84
CA ILE A 288 0.88 -4.82 25.73
C ILE A 288 -0.35 -5.75 25.69
N PRO A 289 -1.09 -5.81 24.57
CA PRO A 289 -2.36 -6.55 24.52
C PRO A 289 -2.17 -8.04 24.79
N PHE A 290 -3.01 -8.61 25.68
CA PHE A 290 -3.03 -10.05 25.95
C PHE A 290 -3.11 -10.94 24.68
N PRO A 291 -3.85 -10.60 23.61
CA PRO A 291 -3.88 -11.42 22.39
C PRO A 291 -2.50 -11.69 21.76
N VAL A 292 -1.52 -10.81 21.97
CA VAL A 292 -0.13 -10.99 21.49
C VAL A 292 0.47 -12.28 22.05
N THR A 293 0.01 -12.70 23.24
CA THR A 293 0.52 -13.91 23.88
C THR A 293 0.22 -15.20 23.13
N HIS A 294 -0.79 -15.17 22.25
CA HIS A 294 -1.20 -16.28 21.39
C HIS A 294 -0.32 -16.46 20.14
N ILE A 295 0.65 -15.57 19.89
CA ILE A 295 1.53 -15.65 18.72
C ILE A 295 2.80 -16.44 19.06
N ASP A 296 2.72 -17.76 19.00
CA ASP A 296 3.84 -18.66 19.37
C ASP A 296 5.09 -18.51 18.48
N SER A 297 4.95 -17.98 17.26
CA SER A 297 6.04 -17.81 16.29
C SER A 297 6.68 -16.42 16.34
N LEU A 298 6.25 -15.54 17.25
CA LEU A 298 6.69 -14.16 17.29
C LEU A 298 8.17 -14.01 17.63
N LYS A 299 8.88 -13.22 16.82
CA LYS A 299 10.31 -12.91 16.96
C LYS A 299 10.56 -11.43 17.16
N ILE A 300 9.69 -10.58 16.64
CA ILE A 300 9.78 -9.13 16.80
C ILE A 300 8.42 -8.61 17.25
N LEU A 301 8.42 -7.90 18.37
CA LEU A 301 7.31 -7.09 18.83
C LEU A 301 7.78 -5.64 18.98
N ASP A 302 7.12 -4.73 18.29
CA ASP A 302 7.39 -3.30 18.41
C ASP A 302 6.16 -2.58 18.93
N VAL A 303 6.26 -1.98 20.12
CA VAL A 303 5.20 -1.21 20.78
C VAL A 303 5.68 0.20 21.13
N ARG A 304 6.72 0.69 20.46
CA ARG A 304 7.26 2.05 20.67
C ARG A 304 6.21 3.13 20.47
N ASP A 305 6.43 4.29 21.09
CA ASP A 305 5.56 5.47 20.94
C ASP A 305 4.07 5.16 21.29
N ASN A 306 3.81 4.25 22.24
CA ASN A 306 2.50 4.02 22.86
C ASN A 306 2.39 4.72 24.23
N GLN A 307 1.29 4.48 24.96
CA GLN A 307 1.02 5.04 26.29
C GLN A 307 1.16 3.98 27.40
N LEU A 308 2.12 3.06 27.24
CA LEU A 308 2.29 1.92 28.15
C LEU A 308 2.58 2.41 29.56
N GLN A 309 1.75 2.01 30.53
CA GLN A 309 1.90 2.43 31.93
C GLN A 309 2.76 1.44 32.73
N LEU A 310 2.60 0.14 32.46
CA LEU A 310 3.32 -0.93 33.15
C LEU A 310 3.49 -2.15 32.25
N ILE A 311 4.42 -3.02 32.62
CA ILE A 311 4.54 -4.38 32.06
C ILE A 311 4.25 -5.34 33.21
N ASN A 312 3.08 -5.98 33.21
CA ASN A 312 2.66 -6.87 34.30
C ASN A 312 3.41 -8.21 34.32
N GLU A 313 3.27 -8.97 35.41
CA GLU A 313 3.93 -10.27 35.61
C GLU A 313 3.63 -11.29 34.51
N THR A 314 2.38 -11.33 34.04
CA THR A 314 1.95 -12.21 32.95
C THR A 314 2.74 -11.92 31.68
N MET A 315 2.85 -10.65 31.30
CA MET A 315 3.57 -10.24 30.10
C MET A 315 5.08 -10.49 30.25
N ARG A 316 5.67 -10.20 31.41
CA ARG A 316 7.07 -10.52 31.68
C ARG A 316 7.37 -12.01 31.53
N SER A 317 6.56 -12.86 32.16
CA SER A 317 6.71 -14.32 32.11
C SER A 317 6.55 -14.85 30.68
N TRP A 318 5.60 -14.30 29.92
CA TRP A 318 5.43 -14.64 28.52
C TRP A 318 6.65 -14.23 27.68
N MET A 319 7.17 -13.01 27.83
CA MET A 319 8.35 -12.55 27.10
C MET A 319 9.59 -13.41 27.38
N GLU A 320 9.79 -13.83 28.63
CA GLU A 320 10.87 -14.76 28.98
C GLU A 320 10.70 -16.12 28.28
N SER A 321 9.48 -16.66 28.27
CA SER A 321 9.15 -17.90 27.56
C SER A 321 9.41 -17.77 26.06
N GLN A 322 8.98 -16.66 25.44
CA GLN A 322 9.23 -16.39 24.02
C GLN A 322 10.72 -16.26 23.70
N ASN A 323 11.48 -15.59 24.56
CA ASN A 323 12.92 -15.45 24.38
C ASN A 323 13.63 -16.82 24.43
N ARG A 324 13.21 -17.73 25.32
CA ARG A 324 13.71 -19.12 25.37
C ARG A 324 13.32 -19.90 24.10
N ARG A 325 12.05 -19.84 23.69
CA ARG A 325 11.52 -20.54 22.50
C ARG A 325 12.27 -20.12 21.22
N THR A 326 12.56 -18.84 21.09
CA THR A 326 13.27 -18.28 19.92
C THR A 326 14.80 -18.41 20.00
N LYS A 327 15.35 -19.05 21.05
CA LYS A 327 16.79 -19.19 21.30
C LYS A 327 17.51 -17.84 21.37
N ASN A 328 17.00 -16.93 22.19
CA ASN A 328 17.52 -15.57 22.40
C ASN A 328 17.48 -14.67 21.15
N LYS A 329 16.51 -14.90 20.25
CA LYS A 329 16.32 -14.09 19.03
C LYS A 329 15.08 -13.19 19.09
N PHE A 330 14.29 -13.28 20.16
CA PHE A 330 13.16 -12.40 20.38
C PHE A 330 13.65 -10.96 20.60
N LYS A 331 13.06 -10.01 19.89
CA LYS A 331 13.34 -8.58 20.03
C LYS A 331 12.06 -7.86 20.41
N LEU A 332 12.15 -7.09 21.48
CA LEU A 332 11.11 -6.18 21.94
C LEU A 332 11.61 -4.75 21.76
N TYR A 333 10.79 -3.92 21.13
CA TYR A 333 11.01 -2.48 21.07
C TYR A 333 9.91 -1.80 21.88
N LEU A 334 10.30 -1.02 22.89
CA LEU A 334 9.44 -0.30 23.84
C LEU A 334 9.59 1.21 23.69
#